data_AF-A0A7X7NIV6-F1
#
_entry.id   AF-A0A7X7NIV6-F1
#
_cell.length_a   1.000
_cell.length_b   1.000
_cell.length_c   1.000
_cell.angle_alpha   90.00
_cell.angle_beta   90.00
_cell.angle_gamma   90.00
#
_symmetry.space_group_name_H-M   'P 1'
#
loop_
_entity.id
_entity.type
_entity.pdbx_description
1 polymer ?
#
loop_
_entity_poly.entity_id
_entity_poly.type
_entity_poly.pdbx_seq_one_letter_code
_entity_poly.pdbx_strand_id
1 'polypeptide(L)'
;MIIKEVPAEERFGDLWVELPDAITMYNSREIEAVIRKKMSSNIKRVVLNLSKTYNLFSSGLRLMLTLRKRIMFRGGDLVLVNVSASIRELLTDMNLDKVFQIFSTEVEFEVLHEDVWNQKSSQIEGKFIFLAQVENKICHITLSGEMVDGQDFSKCRQFKPQPGTDVFVIDFSSLDMIDASGSSILLDLISAINTTGASCRGFGAAEMVRGTLELFDVERLVTFYKDEKSALVAK
;
A
#
# COMPACT_ATOMS: atom_id res chain seq x y z
N MET A 1 -27.47 -10.79 -29.78
CA MET A 1 -26.64 -11.25 -28.66
C MET A 1 -26.83 -10.23 -27.55
N ILE A 2 -27.47 -10.61 -26.44
CA ILE A 2 -27.73 -9.69 -25.33
C ILE A 2 -26.39 -9.42 -24.67
N ILE A 3 -25.90 -8.20 -24.77
CA ILE A 3 -24.65 -7.82 -24.10
C ILE A 3 -24.98 -7.78 -22.60
N LYS A 4 -24.35 -8.69 -21.84
CA LYS A 4 -24.36 -8.62 -20.38
C LYS A 4 -23.64 -7.32 -20.00
N GLU A 5 -24.25 -6.54 -19.11
CA GLU A 5 -23.63 -5.31 -18.59
C GLU A 5 -22.17 -5.59 -18.20
N VAL A 6 -21.27 -4.68 -18.59
CA VAL A 6 -19.85 -4.75 -18.23
C VAL A 6 -19.75 -4.75 -16.70
N PRO A 7 -19.22 -5.81 -16.06
CA PRO A 7 -19.14 -5.89 -14.61
C PRO A 7 -18.24 -4.78 -14.09
N ALA A 8 -18.79 -3.97 -13.18
CA ALA A 8 -18.06 -2.90 -12.56
C ALA A 8 -18.52 -2.71 -11.13
N GLU A 9 -17.59 -2.53 -10.21
CA GLU A 9 -17.87 -2.36 -8.78
C GLU A 9 -16.83 -1.47 -8.12
N GLU A 10 -17.21 -0.89 -6.99
CA GLU A 10 -16.28 -0.11 -6.17
C GLU A 10 -15.61 -1.05 -5.17
N ARG A 11 -14.28 -1.14 -5.21
CA ARG A 11 -13.48 -1.85 -4.20
C ARG A 11 -12.41 -0.90 -3.69
N PHE A 12 -12.32 -0.76 -2.37
CA PHE A 12 -11.34 0.09 -1.69
C PHE A 12 -11.30 1.56 -2.13
N GLY A 13 -12.38 2.10 -2.73
CA GLY A 13 -12.45 3.49 -3.24
C GLY A 13 -12.02 3.64 -4.70
N ASP A 14 -11.66 2.53 -5.34
CA ASP A 14 -11.34 2.46 -6.77
C ASP A 14 -12.52 1.82 -7.52
N LEU A 15 -12.74 2.24 -8.78
CA LEU A 15 -13.71 1.61 -9.65
C LEU A 15 -13.05 0.47 -10.43
N TRP A 16 -13.40 -0.75 -10.09
CA TRP A 16 -12.94 -1.95 -10.76
C TRP A 16 -13.86 -2.30 -11.90
N VAL A 17 -13.29 -2.57 -13.08
CA VAL A 17 -14.04 -2.91 -14.29
C VAL A 17 -13.45 -4.16 -14.90
N GLU A 18 -14.27 -5.20 -14.99
CA GLU A 18 -13.89 -6.44 -15.65
C GLU A 18 -14.03 -6.29 -17.16
N LEU A 19 -12.92 -6.43 -17.88
CA LEU A 19 -12.92 -6.33 -19.32
C LEU A 19 -13.33 -7.68 -19.95
N PRO A 20 -14.04 -7.65 -21.09
CA PRO A 20 -14.41 -8.86 -21.79
C PRO A 20 -13.19 -9.54 -22.44
N ASP A 21 -13.44 -10.66 -23.09
CA ASP A 21 -12.45 -11.43 -23.87
C ASP A 21 -11.76 -10.64 -24.99
N ALA A 22 -12.51 -9.76 -25.63
CA ALA A 22 -12.03 -8.87 -26.68
C ALA A 22 -12.67 -7.48 -26.58
N ILE A 23 -11.85 -6.43 -26.75
CA ILE A 23 -12.35 -5.05 -26.85
C ILE A 23 -12.45 -4.66 -28.32
N THR A 24 -13.69 -4.51 -28.79
CA THR A 24 -14.05 -4.23 -30.19
C THR A 24 -14.70 -2.86 -30.34
N MET A 25 -14.98 -2.44 -31.57
CA MET A 25 -15.71 -1.19 -31.82
C MET A 25 -17.16 -1.19 -31.29
N TYR A 26 -17.72 -2.37 -31.03
CA TYR A 26 -19.11 -2.53 -30.58
C TYR A 26 -19.25 -2.36 -29.06
N ASN A 27 -18.32 -2.94 -28.29
CA ASN A 27 -18.39 -2.90 -26.82
C ASN A 27 -17.56 -1.76 -26.20
N SER A 28 -16.63 -1.13 -26.94
CA SER A 28 -15.81 -0.05 -26.39
C SER A 28 -16.62 1.14 -25.90
N ARG A 29 -17.70 1.49 -26.62
CA ARG A 29 -18.60 2.59 -26.24
C ARG A 29 -19.39 2.28 -24.97
N GLU A 30 -19.75 1.02 -24.79
CA GLU A 30 -20.49 0.56 -23.62
C GLU A 30 -19.60 0.53 -22.38
N ILE A 31 -18.39 -0.02 -22.50
CA ILE A 31 -17.38 0.01 -21.42
C ILE A 31 -17.13 1.46 -20.99
N GLU A 32 -16.94 2.36 -21.95
CA GLU A 32 -16.77 3.79 -21.66
C GLU A 32 -17.99 4.40 -20.97
N ALA A 33 -19.21 4.03 -21.38
CA ALA A 33 -20.44 4.52 -20.78
C ALA A 33 -20.64 4.02 -19.34
N VAL A 34 -20.33 2.76 -19.06
CA VAL A 34 -20.39 2.17 -17.71
C VAL A 34 -19.40 2.86 -16.78
N ILE A 35 -18.14 3.00 -17.21
CA ILE A 35 -17.12 3.73 -16.43
C ILE A 35 -17.60 5.15 -16.16
N ARG A 36 -18.07 5.87 -17.18
CA ARG A 36 -18.54 7.25 -17.02
C ARG A 36 -19.73 7.35 -16.05
N LYS A 37 -20.66 6.40 -16.09
CA LYS A 37 -21.85 6.39 -15.23
C LYS A 37 -21.48 6.13 -13.77
N LYS A 38 -20.50 5.26 -13.52
CA LYS A 38 -20.09 4.86 -12.16
C LYS A 38 -18.99 5.75 -11.57
N MET A 39 -18.26 6.49 -12.39
CA MET A 39 -17.19 7.39 -11.94
C MET A 39 -17.77 8.65 -11.28
N SER A 40 -17.90 8.59 -9.96
CA SER A 40 -18.27 9.69 -9.05
C SER A 40 -17.06 10.51 -8.61
N SER A 41 -17.30 11.65 -7.94
CA SER A 41 -16.25 12.59 -7.51
C SER A 41 -15.28 12.03 -6.45
N ASN A 42 -15.68 10.99 -5.73
CA ASN A 42 -14.85 10.30 -4.73
C ASN A 42 -13.93 9.22 -5.33
N ILE A 43 -14.21 8.77 -6.56
CA ILE A 43 -13.42 7.73 -7.24
C ILE A 43 -12.27 8.40 -7.98
N LYS A 44 -11.07 8.28 -7.41
CA LYS A 44 -9.84 8.83 -8.01
C LYS A 44 -9.13 7.83 -8.91
N ARG A 45 -9.50 6.55 -8.92
CA ARG A 45 -8.82 5.55 -9.74
C ARG A 45 -9.80 4.59 -10.39
N VAL A 46 -9.49 4.22 -11.62
CA VAL A 46 -10.18 3.15 -12.35
C VAL A 46 -9.20 2.02 -12.60
N VAL A 47 -9.58 0.82 -12.19
CA VAL A 47 -8.79 -0.40 -12.34
C VAL A 47 -9.44 -1.26 -13.41
N LEU A 48 -8.75 -1.47 -14.53
CA LEU A 48 -9.20 -2.37 -15.58
C LEU A 48 -8.61 -3.76 -15.34
N ASN A 49 -9.47 -4.73 -15.14
CA ASN A 49 -9.10 -6.12 -14.92
C ASN A 49 -9.13 -6.88 -16.25
N LEU A 50 -7.95 -7.31 -16.71
CA LEU A 50 -7.75 -8.01 -17.98
C LEU A 50 -7.71 -9.54 -17.83
N SER A 51 -8.10 -10.09 -16.67
CA SER A 51 -8.03 -11.55 -16.40
C SER A 51 -8.78 -12.41 -17.43
N LYS A 52 -9.83 -11.85 -18.06
CA LYS A 52 -10.60 -12.50 -19.12
C LYS A 52 -10.20 -12.04 -20.51
N THR A 53 -9.34 -11.05 -20.67
CA THR A 53 -9.01 -10.42 -21.94
C THR A 53 -7.83 -11.14 -22.60
N TYR A 54 -8.07 -11.64 -23.82
CA TYR A 54 -7.05 -12.35 -24.60
C TYR A 54 -6.64 -11.58 -25.85
N ASN A 55 -7.54 -10.74 -26.37
CA ASN A 55 -7.35 -10.01 -27.62
C ASN A 55 -7.51 -8.52 -27.44
N LEU A 56 -6.43 -7.79 -27.70
CA LEU A 56 -6.42 -6.33 -27.68
C LEU A 56 -6.24 -5.77 -29.10
N PHE A 57 -7.31 -5.19 -29.65
CA PHE A 57 -7.30 -4.53 -30.96
C PHE A 57 -7.09 -3.01 -30.84
N SER A 58 -6.97 -2.33 -31.99
CA SER A 58 -6.86 -0.86 -32.05
C SER A 58 -8.00 -0.12 -31.34
N SER A 59 -9.21 -0.72 -31.30
CA SER A 59 -10.35 -0.22 -30.53
C SER A 59 -10.11 -0.24 -29.02
N GLY A 60 -9.47 -1.29 -28.49
CA GLY A 60 -9.15 -1.39 -27.06
C GLY A 60 -8.06 -0.43 -26.63
N LEU A 61 -7.01 -0.29 -27.44
CA LEU A 61 -5.93 0.68 -27.19
C LEU A 61 -6.47 2.11 -27.18
N ARG A 62 -7.30 2.46 -28.18
CA ARG A 62 -7.95 3.77 -28.24
C ARG A 62 -8.86 4.03 -27.04
N LEU A 63 -9.62 3.02 -26.60
CA LEU A 63 -10.45 3.12 -25.42
C LEU A 63 -9.60 3.43 -24.18
N MET A 64 -8.54 2.66 -23.93
CA MET A 64 -7.68 2.85 -22.74
C MET A 64 -7.00 4.22 -22.73
N LEU A 65 -6.47 4.68 -23.88
CA LEU A 65 -5.91 6.03 -23.99
C LEU A 65 -6.96 7.13 -23.73
N THR A 66 -8.17 6.94 -24.24
CA THR A 66 -9.29 7.88 -24.05
C THR A 66 -9.71 7.94 -22.58
N LEU A 67 -9.84 6.77 -21.93
CA LEU A 67 -10.17 6.67 -20.51
C LEU A 67 -9.10 7.33 -19.67
N ARG A 68 -7.82 6.99 -19.88
CA ARG A 68 -6.70 7.58 -19.15
C ARG A 68 -6.69 9.09 -19.23
N LYS A 69 -6.78 9.64 -20.45
CA LYS A 69 -6.79 11.11 -20.64
C LYS A 69 -7.92 11.78 -19.85
N ARG A 70 -9.12 11.18 -19.84
CA ARG A 70 -10.28 11.73 -19.14
C ARG A 70 -10.18 11.59 -17.63
N ILE A 71 -9.68 10.47 -17.15
CA ILE A 71 -9.51 10.20 -15.72
C ILE A 71 -8.42 11.13 -15.15
N MET A 72 -7.29 11.26 -15.85
CA MET A 72 -6.23 12.22 -15.50
C MET A 72 -6.71 13.68 -15.50
N PHE A 73 -7.57 14.07 -16.44
CA PHE A 73 -8.15 15.43 -16.46
C PHE A 73 -8.94 15.74 -15.18
N ARG A 74 -9.43 14.72 -14.48
CA ARG A 74 -10.13 14.83 -13.20
C ARG A 74 -9.21 14.62 -11.98
N GLY A 75 -7.90 14.57 -12.18
CA GLY A 75 -6.91 14.31 -11.13
C GLY A 75 -6.89 12.85 -10.64
N GLY A 76 -7.44 11.93 -11.44
CA GLY A 76 -7.42 10.50 -11.14
C GLY A 76 -6.40 9.71 -11.97
N ASP A 77 -6.40 8.39 -11.79
CA ASP A 77 -5.49 7.48 -12.50
C ASP A 77 -6.19 6.25 -13.10
N LEU A 78 -5.60 5.69 -14.17
CA LEU A 78 -6.05 4.46 -14.82
C LEU A 78 -4.98 3.37 -14.71
N VAL A 79 -5.36 2.24 -14.12
CA VAL A 79 -4.47 1.11 -13.87
C VAL A 79 -4.95 -0.14 -14.58
N LEU A 80 -4.01 -0.96 -15.06
CA LEU A 80 -4.27 -2.25 -15.69
C LEU A 80 -3.78 -3.37 -14.76
N VAL A 81 -4.63 -4.35 -14.45
CA VAL A 81 -4.30 -5.51 -13.61
C VAL A 81 -4.63 -6.82 -14.34
N ASN A 82 -4.01 -7.92 -13.89
CA ASN A 82 -4.12 -9.24 -14.52
C ASN A 82 -3.77 -9.21 -16.02
N VAL A 83 -2.78 -8.40 -16.39
CA VAL A 83 -2.33 -8.30 -17.78
C VAL A 83 -1.48 -9.51 -18.13
N SER A 84 -1.91 -10.29 -19.13
CA SER A 84 -1.16 -11.46 -19.60
C SER A 84 0.19 -11.05 -20.20
N ALA A 85 1.15 -11.98 -20.22
CA ALA A 85 2.48 -11.72 -20.80
C ALA A 85 2.40 -11.24 -22.26
N SER A 86 1.53 -11.83 -23.08
CA SER A 86 1.35 -11.44 -24.49
C SER A 86 0.80 -10.03 -24.65
N ILE A 87 -0.18 -9.63 -23.82
CA ILE A 87 -0.72 -8.27 -23.85
C ILE A 87 0.32 -7.29 -23.31
N ARG A 88 1.10 -7.67 -22.30
CA ARG A 88 2.18 -6.85 -21.76
C ARG A 88 3.27 -6.59 -22.80
N GLU A 89 3.74 -7.61 -23.51
CA GLU A 89 4.70 -7.49 -24.62
C GLU A 89 4.17 -6.53 -25.70
N LEU A 90 2.91 -6.71 -26.12
CA LEU A 90 2.26 -5.81 -27.07
C LEU A 90 2.23 -4.36 -26.58
N LEU A 91 1.91 -4.12 -25.30
CA LEU A 91 1.89 -2.76 -24.73
C LEU A 91 3.30 -2.16 -24.66
N THR A 92 4.32 -2.95 -24.31
CA THR A 92 5.73 -2.52 -24.25
C THR A 92 6.29 -2.20 -25.64
N ASP A 93 6.01 -3.01 -26.66
CA ASP A 93 6.40 -2.74 -28.05
C ASP A 93 5.83 -1.40 -28.55
N MET A 94 4.66 -1.03 -28.03
CA MET A 94 3.98 0.24 -28.32
C MET A 94 4.39 1.40 -27.39
N ASN A 95 5.33 1.19 -26.46
CA ASN A 95 5.73 2.13 -25.39
C ASN A 95 4.55 2.59 -24.51
N LEU A 96 3.50 1.79 -24.40
CA LEU A 96 2.34 2.07 -23.57
C LEU A 96 2.52 1.63 -22.12
N ASP A 97 3.50 0.79 -21.84
CA ASP A 97 3.99 0.48 -20.49
C ASP A 97 4.54 1.69 -19.73
N LYS A 98 4.99 2.73 -20.45
CA LYS A 98 5.35 4.04 -19.87
C LYS A 98 4.14 4.95 -19.65
N VAL A 99 3.00 4.59 -20.22
CA VAL A 99 1.76 5.37 -20.17
C VAL A 99 0.86 4.84 -19.05
N PHE A 100 0.72 3.52 -18.93
CA PHE A 100 -0.14 2.88 -17.93
C PHE A 100 0.68 2.27 -16.80
N GLN A 101 0.11 2.28 -15.58
CA GLN A 101 0.60 1.37 -14.54
C GLN A 101 0.04 -0.04 -14.83
N ILE A 102 0.92 -1.04 -14.91
CA ILE A 102 0.57 -2.39 -15.38
C ILE A 102 1.03 -3.45 -14.38
N PHE A 103 0.08 -4.13 -13.77
CA PHE A 103 0.28 -5.20 -12.80
C PHE A 103 -0.11 -6.55 -13.40
N SER A 104 0.67 -7.56 -13.04
CA SER A 104 0.48 -8.94 -13.47
C SER A 104 -0.64 -9.61 -12.70
N THR A 105 -0.94 -9.15 -11.48
CA THR A 105 -2.03 -9.67 -10.63
C THR A 105 -2.77 -8.56 -9.89
N GLU A 106 -4.01 -8.84 -9.44
CA GLU A 106 -4.73 -7.97 -8.50
C GLU A 106 -3.95 -7.81 -7.19
N VAL A 107 -3.35 -8.89 -6.69
CA VAL A 107 -2.56 -8.88 -5.44
C VAL A 107 -1.33 -7.99 -5.55
N GLU A 108 -0.61 -8.03 -6.67
CA GLU A 108 0.54 -7.16 -6.91
C GLU A 108 0.13 -5.69 -6.91
N PHE A 109 -1.00 -5.37 -7.54
CA PHE A 109 -1.59 -4.04 -7.47
C PHE A 109 -2.00 -3.70 -6.05
N GLU A 110 -2.73 -4.58 -5.36
CA GLU A 110 -3.19 -4.33 -3.99
C GLU A 110 -2.05 -4.19 -2.98
N VAL A 111 -0.92 -4.87 -3.17
CA VAL A 111 0.28 -4.75 -2.31
C VAL A 111 1.07 -3.48 -2.63
N LEU A 112 1.30 -3.17 -3.90
CA LEU A 112 1.99 -1.93 -4.30
C LEU A 112 1.11 -0.69 -4.09
N HIS A 113 -0.21 -0.89 -4.04
CA HIS A 113 -1.21 0.13 -3.73
C HIS A 113 -1.81 -0.11 -2.34
N GLU A 114 -1.21 -0.94 -1.48
CA GLU A 114 -1.44 -0.89 -0.02
C GLU A 114 -0.81 0.40 0.55
N ASP A 115 0.04 1.07 -0.24
CA ASP A 115 0.33 2.51 -0.14
C ASP A 115 -0.90 3.42 -0.36
N VAL A 116 -2.08 2.86 -0.66
CA VAL A 116 -3.38 3.54 -0.74
C VAL A 116 -4.24 3.28 0.49
N TRP A 117 -3.87 2.32 1.36
CA TRP A 117 -4.13 2.49 2.79
C TRP A 117 -3.38 3.74 3.30
N ASN A 118 -2.16 3.98 2.81
CA ASN A 118 -1.40 5.22 3.13
C ASN A 118 -1.99 6.49 2.47
N GLN A 119 -2.68 6.42 1.32
CA GLN A 119 -3.32 7.61 0.71
C GLN A 119 -4.74 7.92 1.21
N LYS A 120 -5.46 6.98 1.84
CA LYS A 120 -6.68 7.30 2.62
C LYS A 120 -6.39 7.89 4.01
N SER A 121 -5.12 8.07 4.37
CA SER A 121 -4.70 8.99 5.45
C SER A 121 -4.91 10.47 5.10
N SER A 122 -5.41 10.82 3.92
CA SER A 122 -5.89 12.20 3.67
C SER A 122 -7.27 12.52 4.31
N GLN A 123 -7.87 11.55 5.02
CA GLN A 123 -8.88 11.81 6.06
C GLN A 123 -8.38 11.43 7.47
N ILE A 124 -7.10 11.06 7.59
CA ILE A 124 -6.44 10.78 8.86
C ILE A 124 -5.00 11.29 8.83
N GLU A 125 -4.84 12.61 8.68
CA GLU A 125 -3.57 13.24 9.06
C GLU A 125 -3.31 12.89 10.53
N GLY A 126 -2.16 12.27 10.79
CA GLY A 126 -1.69 11.95 12.13
C GLY A 126 -2.20 10.66 12.77
N LYS A 127 -2.91 9.74 12.09
CA LYS A 127 -3.30 8.49 12.79
C LYS A 127 -2.11 7.58 13.05
N PHE A 128 -2.00 7.09 14.28
CA PHE A 128 -1.07 6.03 14.58
C PHE A 128 -1.47 4.67 13.96
N ILE A 129 -0.49 3.99 13.36
CA ILE A 129 -0.59 2.61 12.88
C ILE A 129 0.54 1.77 13.48
N PHE A 130 0.16 0.60 14.01
CA PHE A 130 1.05 -0.45 14.48
C PHE A 130 0.82 -1.74 13.70
N LEU A 131 1.88 -2.29 13.12
CA LEU A 131 1.90 -3.61 12.48
C LEU A 131 3.06 -4.42 13.03
N ALA A 132 2.85 -5.72 13.26
CA ALA A 132 3.89 -6.65 13.66
C ALA A 132 3.73 -7.96 12.88
N GLN A 133 4.81 -8.40 12.23
CA GLN A 133 4.86 -9.61 11.42
C GLN A 133 6.05 -10.45 11.87
N VAL A 134 5.89 -11.76 11.93
CA VAL A 134 6.96 -12.69 12.33
C VAL A 134 7.32 -13.58 11.15
N GLU A 135 8.59 -13.57 10.77
CA GLU A 135 9.15 -14.44 9.75
C GLU A 135 10.55 -14.91 10.18
N ASN A 136 10.84 -16.21 10.06
CA ASN A 136 12.17 -16.76 10.33
C ASN A 136 12.78 -16.36 11.70
N LYS A 137 11.95 -16.34 12.76
CA LYS A 137 12.31 -15.90 14.12
C LYS A 137 12.64 -14.41 14.28
N ILE A 138 12.40 -13.62 13.25
CA ILE A 138 12.50 -12.16 13.30
C ILE A 138 11.08 -11.60 13.33
N CYS A 139 10.82 -10.68 14.26
CA CYS A 139 9.59 -9.90 14.26
C CYS A 139 9.87 -8.51 13.72
N HIS A 140 9.27 -8.19 12.56
CA HIS A 140 9.27 -6.85 12.00
C HIS A 140 8.09 -6.06 12.59
N ILE A 141 8.38 -4.93 13.22
CA ILE A 141 7.40 -4.02 13.79
C ILE A 141 7.46 -2.72 13.01
N THR A 142 6.35 -2.29 12.42
CA THR A 142 6.25 -1.01 11.73
C THR A 142 5.41 -0.04 12.55
N LEU A 143 5.99 1.14 12.81
CA LEU A 143 5.32 2.28 13.44
C LEU A 143 5.13 3.37 12.39
N SER A 144 3.88 3.83 12.21
CA SER A 144 3.59 4.87 11.22
C SER A 144 2.57 5.89 11.72
N GLY A 145 2.64 7.10 11.16
CA GLY A 145 1.80 8.25 11.50
C GLY A 145 2.32 9.00 12.73
N GLU A 146 1.43 9.45 13.61
CA GLU A 146 1.84 10.16 14.83
C GLU A 146 1.56 9.33 16.08
N MET A 147 2.58 9.12 16.91
CA MET A 147 2.44 8.54 18.25
C MET A 147 2.25 9.67 19.27
N VAL A 148 1.07 10.28 19.25
CA VAL A 148 0.72 11.42 20.12
C VAL A 148 -0.55 11.17 20.94
N ASP A 149 -0.81 12.02 21.93
CA ASP A 149 -2.01 11.90 22.76
C ASP A 149 -3.30 11.93 21.92
N GLY A 150 -4.29 11.14 22.33
CA GLY A 150 -5.55 10.96 21.59
C GLY A 150 -5.53 9.90 20.48
N GLN A 151 -4.39 9.28 20.20
CA GLN A 151 -4.27 8.18 19.23
C GLN A 151 -4.64 6.81 19.84
N ASP A 152 -5.02 5.86 18.98
CA ASP A 152 -5.35 4.49 19.40
C ASP A 152 -4.10 3.60 19.45
N PHE A 153 -3.61 3.36 20.67
CA PHE A 153 -2.46 2.50 20.95
C PHE A 153 -2.84 1.06 21.34
N SER A 154 -4.10 0.65 21.17
CA SER A 154 -4.60 -0.65 21.63
C SER A 154 -3.77 -1.82 21.11
N LYS A 155 -3.36 -1.80 19.84
CA LYS A 155 -2.53 -2.84 19.24
C LYS A 155 -1.13 -2.94 19.85
N CYS A 156 -0.47 -1.81 20.16
CA CYS A 156 0.82 -1.81 20.88
C CYS A 156 0.65 -2.44 22.27
N ARG A 157 -0.38 -2.03 23.01
CA ARG A 157 -0.61 -2.52 24.38
C ARG A 157 -1.00 -3.99 24.44
N GLN A 158 -1.65 -4.50 23.40
CA GLN A 158 -2.06 -5.89 23.29
C GLN A 158 -0.97 -6.78 22.69
N PHE A 159 0.08 -6.20 22.12
CA PHE A 159 1.17 -6.95 21.53
C PHE A 159 1.89 -7.80 22.58
N LYS A 160 2.09 -9.07 22.24
CA LYS A 160 2.83 -10.02 23.07
C LYS A 160 3.91 -10.67 22.20
N PRO A 161 5.19 -10.49 22.53
CA PRO A 161 6.29 -11.19 21.87
C PRO A 161 6.04 -12.70 21.77
N GLN A 162 6.16 -13.25 20.55
CA GLN A 162 5.94 -14.68 20.34
C GLN A 162 7.16 -15.50 20.80
N PRO A 163 6.96 -16.64 21.49
CA PRO A 163 8.05 -17.52 21.87
C PRO A 163 8.88 -17.98 20.66
N GLY A 164 10.21 -17.97 20.79
CA GLY A 164 11.12 -18.37 19.71
C GLY A 164 11.45 -17.26 18.71
N THR A 165 11.01 -16.03 18.96
CA THR A 165 11.50 -14.83 18.24
C THR A 165 12.84 -14.42 18.85
N ASP A 166 13.89 -14.40 18.03
CA ASP A 166 15.26 -14.09 18.47
C ASP A 166 15.54 -12.57 18.34
N VAL A 167 14.90 -11.90 17.38
CA VAL A 167 15.16 -10.50 17.03
C VAL A 167 13.86 -9.76 16.74
N PHE A 168 13.74 -8.55 17.28
CA PHE A 168 12.69 -7.59 16.96
C PHE A 168 13.32 -6.39 16.26
N VAL A 169 12.80 -6.04 15.08
CA VAL A 169 13.24 -4.90 14.30
C VAL A 169 12.08 -3.91 14.21
N ILE A 170 12.27 -2.71 14.74
CA ILE A 170 11.31 -1.62 14.75
C ILE A 170 11.67 -0.63 13.64
N ASP A 171 10.78 -0.51 12.67
CA ASP A 171 10.84 0.47 11.58
C ASP A 171 10.10 1.74 11.99
N PHE A 172 10.85 2.85 12.03
CA PHE A 172 10.35 4.19 12.32
C PHE A 172 10.28 5.09 11.07
N SER A 173 10.56 4.54 9.88
CA SER A 173 10.73 5.32 8.64
C SER A 173 9.47 6.09 8.24
N SER A 174 8.31 5.64 8.68
CA SER A 174 7.01 6.27 8.41
C SER A 174 6.36 6.85 9.66
N LEU A 175 7.11 7.01 10.76
CA LEU A 175 6.67 7.67 11.98
C LEU A 175 7.00 9.15 11.89
N ASP A 176 5.97 9.99 11.83
CA ASP A 176 6.07 11.42 11.60
C ASP A 176 6.42 12.17 12.89
N MET A 177 5.76 11.81 13.99
CA MET A 177 5.92 12.45 15.29
C MET A 177 5.72 11.47 16.44
N ILE A 178 6.38 11.74 17.56
CA ILE A 178 6.12 11.08 18.83
C ILE A 178 6.20 12.11 19.96
N ASP A 179 5.22 12.07 20.87
CA ASP A 179 5.22 12.88 22.09
C ASP A 179 5.54 12.03 23.33
N ALA A 180 5.35 12.61 24.52
CA ALA A 180 5.57 11.91 25.79
C ALA A 180 4.66 10.68 25.98
N SER A 181 3.40 10.77 25.54
CA SER A 181 2.43 9.67 25.66
C SER A 181 2.81 8.51 24.73
N GLY A 182 3.17 8.82 23.48
CA GLY A 182 3.66 7.83 22.52
C GLY A 182 4.96 7.19 22.96
N SER A 183 5.89 7.97 23.50
CA SER A 183 7.17 7.48 24.02
C SER A 183 6.98 6.50 25.16
N SER A 184 6.02 6.76 26.06
CA SER A 184 5.65 5.84 27.14
C SER A 184 5.14 4.49 26.60
N ILE A 185 4.26 4.52 25.59
CA ILE A 185 3.76 3.29 24.94
C ILE A 185 4.88 2.53 24.23
N LEU A 186 5.78 3.24 23.57
CA LEU A 186 6.94 2.63 22.93
C LEU A 186 7.88 1.98 23.96
N LEU A 187 8.11 2.63 25.09
CA LEU A 187 8.88 2.07 26.21
C LEU A 187 8.26 0.80 26.78
N ASP A 188 6.92 0.77 26.95
CA ASP A 188 6.21 -0.43 27.39
C ASP A 188 6.38 -1.59 26.40
N LEU A 189 6.24 -1.30 25.10
CA LEU A 189 6.44 -2.27 24.02
C LEU A 189 7.87 -2.83 24.03
N ILE A 190 8.88 -1.95 24.07
CA ILE A 190 10.29 -2.34 24.08
C ILE A 190 10.64 -3.10 25.36
N SER A 191 10.08 -2.70 26.50
CA SER A 191 10.25 -3.41 27.77
C SER A 191 9.69 -4.82 27.68
N ALA A 192 8.48 -4.99 27.12
CA ALA A 192 7.90 -6.31 26.89
C ALA A 192 8.80 -7.18 26.00
N ILE A 193 9.37 -6.61 24.93
CA ILE A 193 10.35 -7.30 24.07
C ILE A 193 11.60 -7.70 24.89
N ASN A 194 12.20 -6.77 25.61
CA ASN A 194 13.45 -6.99 26.33
C ASN A 194 13.31 -8.01 27.47
N THR A 195 12.11 -8.16 28.07
CA THR A 195 11.86 -9.23 29.07
C THR A 195 11.97 -10.64 28.50
N THR A 196 11.91 -10.80 27.16
CA THR A 196 12.11 -12.11 26.52
C THR A 196 13.58 -12.51 26.37
N GLY A 197 14.51 -11.56 26.51
CA GLY A 197 15.93 -11.74 26.19
C GLY A 197 16.27 -11.63 24.69
N ALA A 198 15.27 -11.38 23.83
CA ALA A 198 15.49 -11.12 22.41
C ALA A 198 16.18 -9.75 22.16
N SER A 199 16.84 -9.63 21.01
CA SER A 199 17.46 -8.37 20.60
C SER A 199 16.40 -7.40 20.06
N CYS A 200 16.36 -6.17 20.58
CA CYS A 200 15.49 -5.10 20.06
C CYS A 200 16.31 -4.06 19.28
N ARG A 201 15.93 -3.84 18.02
CA ARG A 201 16.68 -3.06 17.04
C ARG A 201 15.77 -2.03 16.38
N GLY A 202 16.28 -0.85 16.05
CA GLY A 202 15.51 0.22 15.41
C GLY A 202 16.20 0.81 14.18
N PHE A 203 15.46 1.30 13.20
CA PHE A 203 16.01 2.09 12.09
C PHE A 203 14.99 3.12 11.58
N GLY A 204 15.45 4.05 10.74
CA GLY A 204 14.55 4.94 9.98
C GLY A 204 13.96 6.13 10.74
N ALA A 205 14.21 6.28 12.05
CA ALA A 205 13.64 7.38 12.82
C ALA A 205 14.18 8.73 12.35
N ALA A 206 13.26 9.63 11.96
CA ALA A 206 13.57 11.01 11.61
C ALA A 206 14.17 11.79 12.80
N GLU A 207 14.90 12.87 12.52
CA GLU A 207 15.61 13.66 13.54
C GLU A 207 14.71 14.15 14.68
N MET A 208 13.47 14.58 14.37
CA MET A 208 12.51 15.01 15.37
C MET A 208 12.06 13.86 16.29
N VAL A 209 11.75 12.70 15.72
CA VAL A 209 11.40 11.50 16.47
C VAL A 209 12.58 11.08 17.34
N ARG A 210 13.79 11.05 16.78
CA ARG A 210 15.03 10.76 17.50
C ARG A 210 15.24 11.64 18.72
N GLY A 211 15.09 12.95 18.55
CA GLY A 211 15.20 13.91 19.66
C GLY A 211 14.26 13.57 20.82
N THR A 212 13.01 13.19 20.53
CA THR A 212 12.10 12.73 21.58
C THR A 212 12.54 11.40 22.19
N LEU A 213 12.93 10.41 21.38
CA LEU A 213 13.38 9.10 21.89
C LEU A 213 14.61 9.22 22.81
N GLU A 214 15.53 10.12 22.50
CA GLU A 214 16.69 10.45 23.35
C GLU A 214 16.25 11.04 24.70
N LEU A 215 15.27 11.97 24.70
CA LEU A 215 14.75 12.56 25.94
C LEU A 215 14.10 11.54 26.89
N PHE A 216 13.56 10.45 26.35
CA PHE A 216 12.94 9.37 27.13
C PHE A 216 13.87 8.16 27.33
N ASP A 217 15.17 8.29 27.09
CA ASP A 217 16.20 7.24 27.27
C ASP A 217 15.91 5.94 26.48
N VAL A 218 15.12 6.01 25.40
CA VAL A 218 14.73 4.83 24.60
C VAL A 218 15.94 4.17 23.94
N GLU A 219 16.96 4.97 23.58
CA GLU A 219 18.20 4.49 22.96
C GLU A 219 19.02 3.53 23.86
N ARG A 220 18.73 3.50 25.16
CA ARG A 220 19.35 2.50 26.07
C ARG A 220 18.74 1.12 25.94
N LEU A 221 17.52 1.04 25.40
CA LEU A 221 16.73 -0.19 25.31
C LEU A 221 16.63 -0.73 23.89
N VAL A 222 16.97 0.08 22.88
CA VAL A 222 16.94 -0.27 21.46
C VAL A 222 18.26 0.11 20.81
N THR A 223 18.88 -0.84 20.12
CA THR A 223 20.06 -0.53 19.31
C THR A 223 19.63 -0.02 17.95
N PHE A 224 20.05 1.19 17.59
CA PHE A 224 19.67 1.78 16.32
C PHE A 224 20.70 1.56 15.20
N TYR A 225 20.18 1.36 14.00
CA TYR A 225 20.95 1.13 12.78
C TYR A 225 20.59 2.15 11.71
N LYS A 226 21.48 2.29 10.72
CA LYS A 226 21.32 3.22 9.60
C LYS A 226 20.13 2.85 8.71
N ASP A 227 19.94 1.55 8.46
CA ASP A 227 18.95 1.02 7.55
C ASP A 227 18.50 -0.38 8.01
N GLU A 228 17.39 -0.85 7.45
CA GLU A 228 16.79 -2.15 7.74
C GLU A 228 17.79 -3.29 7.55
N LYS A 229 18.54 -3.27 6.43
CA LYS A 229 19.52 -4.30 6.12
C LYS A 229 20.54 -4.45 7.24
N SER A 230 21.06 -3.34 7.75
CA SER A 230 22.02 -3.32 8.85
C SER A 230 21.39 -3.82 10.16
N ALA A 231 20.13 -3.49 10.42
CA ALA A 231 19.39 -3.98 11.59
C ALA A 231 19.15 -5.49 11.55
N LEU A 232 18.90 -6.07 10.37
CA LEU A 232 18.65 -7.50 10.21
C LEU A 232 19.92 -8.36 10.36
N VAL A 233 21.06 -7.90 9.83
CA VAL A 233 22.30 -8.68 9.78
C VAL A 233 23.21 -8.52 11.00
N ALA A 234 22.87 -7.61 11.91
CA ALA A 234 23.66 -7.39 13.11
C ALA A 234 23.68 -8.65 14.01
N LYS A 235 24.86 -8.96 14.56
CA LYS A 235 25.08 -10.09 15.46
C LYS A 235 24.94 -9.67 16.91
#